data_AF-A0A2K1IC26-F1
#
_entry.id   AF-A0A2K1IC26-F1
#
_cell.length_a   1.000
_cell.length_b   1.000
_cell.length_c   1.000
_cell.angle_alpha   90.00
_cell.angle_beta   90.00
_cell.angle_gamma   90.00
#
_symmetry.space_group_name_H-M   'P 1'
#
loop_
_entity.id
_entity.type
_entity.pdbx_description
1 polymer ?
#
loop_
_entity_poly.entity_id
_entity_poly.type
_entity_poly.pdbx_seq_one_letter_code
_entity_poly.pdbx_strand_id
1 'polypeptide(L)'
;MLELMAEPPYCVSSHGYHESSCGTAQSAIAYFVLIVYIMSHIITNLFIAQIIDTITFGLLNEDAMLSPKNLTHFQLLWASSEFDPLYECFPQKYIPG
;
A
#
# COMPACT_ATOMS: atom_id res chain seq x y z
N MET A 1 5.58 -5.77 26.68
CA MET A 1 4.53 -6.56 27.32
C MET A 1 4.89 -6.89 28.77
N LEU A 2 5.99 -7.61 29.03
CA LEU A 2 6.39 -8.05 30.38
C LEU A 2 6.56 -6.89 31.39
N GLU A 3 7.22 -5.80 31.00
CA GLU A 3 7.39 -4.61 31.87
C GLU A 3 6.06 -3.99 32.34
N LEU A 4 5.03 -4.02 31.49
CA LEU A 4 3.70 -3.46 31.79
C LEU A 4 2.83 -4.41 32.62
N MET A 5 3.31 -5.63 32.87
CA MET A 5 2.69 -6.63 33.74
C MET A 5 3.39 -6.72 35.10
N ALA A 6 4.42 -5.91 35.33
CA ALA A 6 5.18 -5.97 36.58
C ALA A 6 4.28 -5.57 37.76
N GLU A 7 4.21 -6.47 38.75
CA GLU A 7 3.44 -6.34 40.00
C GLU A 7 4.39 -6.46 41.21
N PRO A 8 4.00 -5.99 42.42
CA PRO A 8 4.84 -6.09 43.61
C PRO A 8 5.21 -7.55 43.92
N PRO A 9 6.46 -7.86 44.35
CA PRO A 9 7.53 -6.97 44.84
C PRO A 9 8.50 -6.45 43.78
N TYR A 10 8.25 -6.70 42.49
CA TYR A 10 9.16 -6.32 41.40
C TYR A 10 9.03 -4.85 40.96
N CYS A 11 8.05 -4.13 41.52
CA CYS A 11 7.80 -2.72 41.27
C CYS A 11 7.35 -2.01 42.56
N VAL A 12 7.52 -0.68 42.60
CA VAL A 12 7.08 0.15 43.73
C VAL A 12 5.70 0.72 43.44
N SER A 13 4.70 0.32 44.25
CA SER A 13 3.35 0.87 44.17
C SER A 13 3.21 2.13 45.04
N SER A 14 2.79 3.25 44.44
CA SER A 14 2.37 4.47 45.15
C SER A 14 0.87 4.69 44.96
N HIS A 15 0.27 5.57 45.76
CA HIS A 15 -1.15 5.95 45.65
C HIS A 15 -1.49 6.68 44.34
N GLY A 16 -0.52 7.38 43.76
CA GLY A 16 -0.68 8.07 42.48
C GLY A 16 -0.19 7.22 41.30
N TYR A 17 -0.96 7.17 40.21
CA TYR A 17 -0.54 6.49 38.97
C TYR A 17 0.80 7.00 38.41
N HIS A 18 1.07 8.30 38.56
CA HIS A 18 2.33 8.91 38.11
C HIS A 18 3.53 8.62 39.01
N GLU A 19 3.28 8.18 40.25
CA GLU A 19 4.31 7.87 41.23
C GLU A 19 4.52 6.36 41.37
N SER A 20 3.56 5.55 40.90
CA SER A 20 3.68 4.10 40.83
C SER A 20 4.50 3.68 39.63
N SER A 21 5.47 2.79 39.86
CA SER A 21 6.22 2.14 38.78
C SER A 21 5.65 0.75 38.43
N CYS A 22 4.42 0.45 38.87
CA CYS A 22 3.77 -0.83 38.66
C CYS A 22 2.84 -0.80 37.44
N GLY A 23 2.74 -1.93 36.75
CA GLY A 23 1.85 -2.14 35.64
C GLY A 23 0.50 -2.72 36.06
N THR A 24 -0.29 -3.13 35.07
CA THR A 24 -1.55 -3.86 35.30
C THR A 24 -1.67 -4.94 34.24
N ALA A 25 -1.50 -6.20 34.66
CA ALA A 25 -1.36 -7.33 33.75
C ALA A 25 -2.53 -7.46 32.77
N GLN A 26 -3.78 -7.32 33.24
CA GLN A 26 -4.97 -7.43 32.40
C GLN A 26 -5.02 -6.36 31.30
N SER A 27 -4.75 -5.09 31.65
CA SER A 27 -4.77 -3.98 30.70
C SER A 27 -3.64 -4.08 29.67
N ALA A 28 -2.46 -4.53 30.11
CA ALA A 28 -1.30 -4.72 29.23
C ALA A 28 -1.57 -5.80 28.18
N ILE A 29 -2.14 -6.95 28.59
CA ILE A 29 -2.51 -8.03 27.66
C ILE A 29 -3.51 -7.51 26.63
N ALA A 30 -4.61 -6.89 27.09
CA ALA A 30 -5.65 -6.39 26.22
C ALA A 30 -5.10 -5.37 25.21
N TYR A 31 -4.30 -4.41 25.67
CA TYR A 31 -3.70 -3.39 24.81
C TYR A 31 -2.83 -4.02 23.72
N PHE A 32 -1.85 -4.86 24.08
CA PHE A 32 -0.92 -5.44 23.12
C PHE A 32 -1.60 -6.41 22.15
N VAL A 33 -2.53 -7.23 22.62
CA VAL A 33 -3.27 -8.15 21.75
C VAL A 33 -4.12 -7.37 20.75
N LEU A 34 -4.87 -6.36 21.21
CA LEU A 34 -5.75 -5.58 20.34
C LEU A 34 -4.97 -4.75 19.34
N ILE A 35 -3.90 -4.06 19.75
CA ILE A 35 -3.14 -3.22 18.83
C ILE A 35 -2.41 -4.08 17.78
N VAL A 36 -1.80 -5.20 18.18
CA VAL A 36 -1.13 -6.08 17.23
C VAL A 36 -2.15 -6.69 16.27
N TYR A 37 -3.26 -7.19 16.77
CA TYR A 37 -4.33 -7.76 15.94
C TYR A 37 -4.89 -6.72 14.95
N ILE A 38 -5.32 -5.56 15.43
CA ILE A 38 -5.93 -4.55 14.57
C ILE A 38 -4.91 -4.00 13.56
N MET A 39 -3.73 -3.60 14.01
CA MET A 39 -2.72 -3.00 13.13
C MET A 39 -2.20 -4.00 12.10
N SER A 40 -1.98 -5.26 12.47
CA SER A 40 -1.53 -6.27 11.52
C SER A 40 -2.57 -6.51 10.43
N HIS A 41 -3.87 -6.56 10.77
CA HIS A 41 -4.94 -6.73 9.80
C HIS A 41 -5.05 -5.52 8.87
N ILE A 42 -4.96 -4.29 9.41
CA ILE A 42 -4.98 -3.08 8.58
C ILE A 42 -3.81 -3.08 7.60
N ILE A 43 -2.58 -3.25 8.11
CA ILE A 43 -1.37 -3.20 7.28
C ILE A 43 -1.36 -4.32 6.25
N THR A 44 -1.76 -5.54 6.64
CA THR A 44 -1.80 -6.67 5.71
C THR A 44 -2.82 -6.45 4.60
N ASN A 45 -4.04 -5.98 4.92
CA ASN A 45 -5.05 -5.71 3.91
C ASN A 45 -4.63 -4.57 2.97
N LEU A 46 -4.01 -3.53 3.51
CA LEU A 46 -3.46 -2.44 2.70
C LEU A 46 -2.34 -2.94 1.78
N PHE A 47 -1.44 -3.78 2.30
CA PHE A 47 -0.34 -4.36 1.54
C PHE A 47 -0.84 -5.26 0.41
N ILE A 48 -1.84 -6.10 0.69
CA ILE A 48 -2.49 -6.94 -0.33
C ILE A 48 -3.11 -6.06 -1.42
N ALA A 49 -3.83 -5.01 -1.06
CA ALA A 49 -4.41 -4.07 -2.03
C ALA A 49 -3.34 -3.46 -2.94
N GLN A 50 -2.25 -2.95 -2.35
CA GLN A 50 -1.12 -2.38 -3.10
C GLN A 50 -0.49 -3.38 -4.08
N ILE A 51 -0.33 -4.65 -3.67
CA ILE A 51 0.20 -5.70 -4.54
C ILE A 51 -0.75 -6.00 -5.69
N ILE A 52 -2.05 -6.12 -5.42
CA ILE A 52 -3.06 -6.41 -6.45
C ILE A 52 -3.07 -5.31 -7.50
N ASP A 53 -3.00 -4.04 -7.10
CA ASP A 53 -2.95 -2.91 -8.03
C ASP A 53 -1.72 -2.99 -8.94
N THR A 54 -0.56 -3.33 -8.36
CA THR A 54 0.70 -3.48 -9.10
C THR A 54 0.64 -4.64 -10.11
N ILE A 55 0.11 -5.80 -9.68
CA ILE A 55 -0.06 -6.98 -10.54
C ILE A 55 -1.08 -6.69 -11.64
N THR A 56 -2.19 -6.03 -11.31
CA THR A 56 -3.25 -5.71 -12.26
C THR A 56 -2.73 -4.79 -13.36
N PHE A 57 -2.01 -3.73 -12.97
CA PHE A 57 -1.41 -2.79 -13.92
C PHE A 57 -0.28 -3.41 -14.75
N GLY A 58 0.58 -4.23 -14.13
CA GLY A 58 1.78 -4.75 -14.77
C GLY A 58 1.55 -6.02 -15.60
N LEU A 59 0.65 -6.91 -15.17
CA LEU A 59 0.50 -8.26 -15.75
C LEU A 59 -0.87 -8.48 -16.38
N LEU A 60 -1.96 -8.01 -15.75
CA LEU A 60 -3.32 -8.28 -16.25
C LEU A 60 -3.81 -7.25 -17.26
N ASN A 61 -2.96 -6.29 -17.64
CA ASN A 61 -3.31 -5.26 -18.61
C ASN A 61 -3.51 -5.81 -20.04
N GLU A 62 -3.27 -7.11 -20.28
CA GLU A 62 -3.49 -7.73 -21.59
C GLU A 62 -4.97 -7.75 -22.03
N ASP A 63 -5.91 -7.81 -21.08
CA ASP A 63 -7.37 -7.82 -21.32
C ASP A 63 -8.02 -6.43 -21.19
N ALA A 64 -7.22 -5.39 -20.94
CA ALA A 64 -7.71 -4.02 -20.92
C ALA A 64 -8.15 -3.59 -22.33
N MET A 65 -9.10 -2.65 -22.40
CA MET A 65 -9.61 -2.09 -23.67
C MET A 65 -8.48 -1.60 -24.60
N LEU A 66 -7.34 -1.20 -24.03
CA LEU A 66 -6.08 -0.93 -24.72
C LEU A 66 -4.97 -1.83 -24.16
N SER A 67 -4.79 -2.99 -24.79
CA SER A 67 -3.72 -3.94 -24.45
C SER A 67 -2.32 -3.42 -24.87
N PRO A 68 -1.24 -3.77 -24.16
CA PRO A 68 0.13 -3.40 -24.52
C PRO A 68 0.54 -3.79 -25.95
N LYS A 69 0.00 -4.91 -26.47
CA LYS A 69 0.25 -5.38 -27.84
C LYS A 69 -0.35 -4.41 -28.87
N ASN A 70 -1.57 -3.94 -28.63
CA ASN A 70 -2.25 -2.99 -29.50
C ASN A 70 -1.58 -1.61 -29.45
N LEU A 71 -1.12 -1.18 -28.27
CA LEU A 71 -0.35 0.05 -28.10
C LEU A 71 0.97 0.01 -28.88
N THR A 72 1.72 -1.08 -28.77
CA THR A 72 2.99 -1.24 -29.50
C THR A 72 2.76 -1.27 -31.01
N HIS A 73 1.72 -1.97 -31.46
CA HIS A 73 1.35 -2.00 -32.87
C HIS A 73 0.95 -0.60 -33.38
N PHE A 74 0.16 0.15 -32.60
CA PHE A 74 -0.20 1.52 -32.92
C PHE A 74 1.04 2.44 -32.98
N GLN A 75 1.96 2.34 -32.02
CA GLN A 75 3.21 3.12 -32.01
C GLN A 75 4.07 2.82 -33.24
N LEU A 76 4.17 1.55 -33.66
CA LEU A 76 4.90 1.17 -34.87
C LEU A 76 4.23 1.70 -36.14
N LEU A 77 2.90 1.58 -36.24
CA LEU A 77 2.15 2.16 -37.35
C LEU A 77 2.33 3.67 -37.41
N TRP A 78 2.19 4.34 -36.26
CA TRP A 78 2.39 5.78 -36.12
C TRP A 78 3.78 6.20 -36.61
N ALA A 79 4.84 5.54 -36.13
CA ALA A 79 6.22 5.81 -36.53
C ALA A 79 6.53 5.50 -38.00
N SER A 80 5.84 4.52 -38.60
CA SER A 80 6.03 4.15 -40.02
C SER A 80 5.14 4.93 -40.99
N SER A 81 4.15 5.66 -40.48
CA SER A 81 3.15 6.35 -41.28
C SER A 81 3.60 7.74 -41.69
N GLU A 82 3.05 8.25 -42.79
CA GLU A 82 3.26 9.63 -43.24
C GLU A 82 2.66 10.68 -42.29
N PHE A 83 1.93 10.24 -41.25
CA PHE A 83 1.29 11.14 -40.28
C PHE A 83 2.27 11.78 -39.29
N ASP A 84 3.46 11.20 -39.08
CA ASP A 84 4.51 11.77 -38.22
C ASP A 84 5.91 11.68 -38.87
N PRO A 85 6.19 12.50 -39.90
CA PRO A 85 7.46 12.48 -40.62
C PRO A 85 8.61 13.16 -39.87
N LEU A 86 8.29 13.98 -38.86
CA LEU A 86 9.27 14.77 -38.10
C LEU A 86 9.51 14.22 -36.69
N TYR A 87 8.95 13.06 -36.33
CA TYR A 87 9.00 12.46 -34.98
C TYR A 87 8.61 13.44 -33.86
N GLU A 88 7.88 14.50 -34.23
CA GLU A 88 7.30 15.46 -33.31
C GLU A 88 5.91 14.89 -33.03
N CYS A 89 5.74 14.22 -31.88
CA CYS A 89 4.55 13.45 -31.48
C CYS A 89 3.18 14.19 -31.56
N PHE A 90 3.14 15.39 -32.11
CA PHE A 90 1.96 16.23 -32.31
C PHE A 90 1.88 16.78 -33.75
N PRO A 91 1.36 16.01 -34.72
CA PRO A 91 0.95 16.57 -36.00
C PRO A 91 -0.42 17.23 -35.81
N GLN A 92 -0.46 18.53 -35.53
CA GLN A 92 -1.69 19.33 -35.37
C GLN A 92 -2.60 19.36 -36.64
N LYS A 93 -2.22 18.68 -37.72
CA LYS A 93 -2.74 18.90 -39.08
C LYS A 93 -3.46 17.71 -39.72
N TYR A 94 -3.46 16.51 -39.11
CA TYR A 94 -3.82 15.27 -39.82
C TYR A 94 -4.93 14.41 -39.18
N ILE A 95 -5.61 14.86 -38.13
CA ILE A 95 -6.73 14.09 -37.53
C ILE A 95 -8.06 14.67 -38.04
N PRO A 96 -8.73 14.07 -39.05
CA PRO A 96 -10.12 14.40 -39.35
C PRO A 96 -11.00 13.91 -38.18
N GLY A 97 -11.92 14.77 -37.74
CA GLY A 97 -12.95 14.42 -36.76
C GLY A 97 -13.99 13.47 -37.31
#